data_AF-A0A0F7PN14-F1
#
_entry.id   AF-A0A0F7PN14-F1
#
_cell.length_a   1.000
_cell.length_b   1.000
_cell.length_c   1.000
_cell.angle_alpha   90.00
_cell.angle_beta   90.00
_cell.angle_gamma   90.00
#
_symmetry.space_group_name_H-M   'P 1'
#
loop_
_entity.id
_entity.type
_entity.pdbx_description
1 polymer ?
#
loop_
_entity_poly.entity_id
_entity_poly.type
_entity_poly.pdbx_seq_one_letter_code
_entity_poly.pdbx_strand_id
1 'polypeptide(L)' 'MQHDLDPSEAVTLAAHWLATTPHEQFEGPVIPAIRKRFPLTVAEACEAAAMAGKIRGAQNAKL' A
#
# COMPACT_ATOMS: atom_id res chain seq x y z
N MET A 1 -1.41 -5.06 23.06
CA MET A 1 -0.27 -4.36 22.44
C MET A 1 -0.79 -3.65 21.19
N GLN A 2 -1.17 -2.38 21.31
CA GLN A 2 -1.33 -1.52 20.14
C GLN A 2 0.09 -1.27 19.64
N HIS A 3 0.41 -1.75 18.44
CA HIS A 3 1.61 -1.28 17.75
C HIS A 3 1.26 0.11 17.22
N ASP A 4 1.73 1.14 17.92
CA ASP A 4 1.85 2.49 17.37
C ASP A 4 2.90 2.42 16.24
N LEU A 5 2.49 1.91 15.08
CA LEU A 5 3.27 2.15 13.87
C LEU A 5 3.17 3.65 13.61
N ASP A 6 4.32 4.32 13.53
CA ASP A 6 4.37 5.66 12.98
C ASP A 6 3.56 5.67 11.67
N PRO A 7 2.68 6.65 11.43
CA PRO A 7 1.81 6.66 10.24
C PRO A 7 2.62 6.51 8.94
N SER A 8 3.86 7.02 8.93
CA SER A 8 4.85 6.83 7.87
C SER A 8 5.22 5.35 7.61
N GLU A 9 5.39 4.56 8.66
CA GLU A 9 5.73 3.14 8.57
C GLU A 9 4.54 2.32 8.08
N ALA A 10 3.33 2.61 8.58
CA ALA A 10 2.10 1.95 8.14
C ALA A 10 1.80 2.22 6.65
N VAL A 11 2.01 3.45 6.18
CA VAL A 11 1.88 3.82 4.76
C VAL A 11 2.92 3.10 3.91
N THR A 12 4.17 3.03 4.35
CA THR A 12 5.26 2.35 3.63
C THR A 12 4.99 0.85 3.51
N LEU A 13 4.53 0.22 4.60
CA LEU A 13 4.17 -1.19 4.62
C LEU A 13 3.00 -1.50 3.68
N ALA A 14 1.97 -0.65 3.70
CA ALA A 14 0.83 -0.75 2.79
C ALA A 14 1.24 -0.57 1.31
N ALA A 15 2.15 0.37 1.03
CA ALA A 15 2.67 0.62 -0.32
C ALA A 15 3.45 -0.59 -0.84
N HIS A 16 4.33 -1.17 -0.02
CA HIS A 16 5.09 -2.37 -0.38
C HIS A 16 4.17 -3.56 -0.60
N TRP A 17 3.22 -3.79 0.31
CA TRP A 17 2.23 -4.84 0.16
C TRP A 17 1.46 -4.68 -1.15
N LEU A 18 0.96 -3.47 -1.44
CA LEU A 18 0.24 -3.20 -2.67
C LEU A 18 1.14 -3.42 -3.90
N ALA A 19 2.41 -3.02 -3.85
CA ALA A 19 3.36 -3.15 -4.96
C ALA A 19 3.71 -4.61 -5.31
N THR A 20 3.80 -5.48 -4.31
CA THR A 20 4.17 -6.89 -4.46
C THR A 20 2.97 -7.83 -4.60
N THR A 21 1.77 -7.40 -4.20
CA THR A 21 0.55 -8.19 -4.33
C THR A 21 0.07 -8.18 -5.79
N PRO A 22 -0.15 -9.35 -6.42
CA PRO A 22 -0.71 -9.46 -7.75
C PRO A 22 -2.11 -8.84 -7.84
N HIS A 23 -2.42 -8.19 -8.98
CA HIS A 23 -3.71 -7.52 -9.17
C HIS A 23 -4.92 -8.48 -9.04
N GLU A 24 -4.73 -9.76 -9.41
CA GLU A 24 -5.75 -10.81 -9.31
C GLU A 24 -6.14 -11.17 -7.88
N GLN A 25 -5.33 -10.82 -6.88
CA GLN A 25 -5.64 -11.04 -5.47
C GLN A 25 -6.51 -9.92 -4.87
N PHE A 26 -6.79 -8.86 -5.63
CA PHE A 26 -7.67 -7.79 -5.17
C PHE A 26 -9.10 -8.05 -5.64
N GLU A 27 -9.95 -8.50 -4.72
CA GLU A 27 -11.40 -8.62 -4.92
C GLU A 27 -12.10 -7.25 -4.81
N GLY A 28 -11.64 -6.26 -5.58
CA GLY A 28 -12.29 -4.94 -5.68
C GLY A 28 -11.35 -3.74 -5.59
N PRO A 29 -11.89 -2.54 -5.26
CA PRO A 29 -11.14 -1.30 -5.31
C PRO A 29 -9.98 -1.28 -4.31
N VAL A 30 -8.82 -0.80 -4.77
CA VAL A 30 -7.54 -0.82 -4.05
C VAL A 30 -7.59 -0.09 -2.70
N ILE A 31 -8.21 1.09 -2.64
CA ILE A 31 -8.25 1.91 -1.42
C ILE A 31 -9.04 1.23 -0.28
N PRO A 32 -10.28 0.73 -0.50
CA PRO A 32 -10.96 -0.14 0.47
C PRO A 32 -10.16 -1.38 0.86
N ALA A 33 -9.46 -2.02 -0.09
CA ALA A 33 -8.67 -3.21 0.20
C ALA A 33 -7.50 -2.92 1.15
N ILE A 34 -6.77 -1.81 0.93
CA ILE A 34 -5.71 -1.33 1.81
C ILE A 34 -6.28 -1.03 3.20
N ARG A 35 -7.36 -0.26 3.28
CA ARG A 35 -7.96 0.17 4.57
C ARG A 35 -8.56 -0.96 5.39
N LYS A 36 -8.92 -2.09 4.76
CA LYS A 36 -9.32 -3.30 5.47
C LYS A 36 -8.14 -3.99 6.16
N ARG A 37 -6.92 -3.82 5.63
CA ARG A 37 -5.73 -4.55 6.06
C ARG A 37 -4.80 -3.73 6.93
N PHE A 38 -4.75 -2.42 6.71
CA PHE A 38 -3.95 -1.47 7.48
C PHE A 38 -4.88 -0.43 8.10
N PRO A 39 -4.68 -0.04 9.37
CA PRO A 39 -5.49 0.97 10.04
C PRO A 39 -5.14 2.38 9.55
N LEU A 40 -5.31 2.63 8.25
CA LEU A 40 -4.97 3.89 7.59
C LEU A 40 -6.22 4.74 7.36
N THR A 41 -6.02 6.06 7.42
CA THR A 41 -6.96 7.04 6.92
C THR A 41 -7.06 6.96 5.39
N VAL A 42 -8.07 7.62 4.81
CA VAL A 42 -8.24 7.66 3.35
C VAL A 42 -7.06 8.37 2.67
N ALA A 43 -6.54 9.43 3.29
CA ALA A 43 -5.39 10.18 2.77
C ALA A 43 -4.14 9.29 2.72
N GLU A 44 -3.83 8.61 3.82
CA GLU A 44 -2.70 7.68 3.93
C GLU A 44 -2.82 6.49 2.97
N ALA A 45 -4.03 5.97 2.76
CA ALA A 45 -4.26 4.91 1.79
C ALA A 45 -4.00 5.38 0.34
N CYS A 46 -4.36 6.63 0.01
CA CYS A 46 -4.03 7.23 -1.29
C CYS A 46 -2.52 7.44 -1.44
N GLU A 47 -1.83 7.88 -0.38
CA GLU A 47 -0.37 8.01 -0.38
C GLU A 47 0.32 6.65 -0.58
N ALA A 48 -0.13 5.62 0.12
CA ALA A 48 0.36 4.26 -0.05
C ALA A 48 0.15 3.75 -1.49
N ALA A 49 -1.00 4.07 -2.11
CA ALA A 49 -1.28 3.72 -3.50
C ALA A 49 -0.34 4.43 -4.48
N ALA A 50 -0.10 5.73 -4.29
CA ALA A 50 0.84 6.50 -5.10
C ALA A 50 2.28 5.97 -4.96
N MET A 51 2.69 5.63 -3.73
CA MET A 51 4.01 5.05 -3.45
C MET A 51 4.16 3.66 -4.09
N ALA A 52 3.14 2.82 -4.02
CA ALA A 52 3.14 1.51 -4.69
C ALA A 52 3.34 1.63 -6.21
N GLY A 53 2.74 2.63 -6.84
CA GLY A 53 2.96 2.93 -8.26
C GLY A 53 4.42 3.24 -8.59
N LYS A 54 5.08 4.05 -7.76
CA LYS A 54 6.52 4.35 -7.89
C LYS A 54 7.39 3.11 -7.70
N ILE A 55 7.07 2.28 -6.71
CA ILE A 55 7.78 1.02 -6.44
C ILE A 55 7.70 0.08 -7.66
N ARG A 56 6.51 -0.10 -8.25
CA ARG A 56 6.34 -0.90 -9.47
C ARG A 56 7.11 -0.32 -10.66
N GLY A 57 7.04 0.99 -10.87
CA GLY A 57 7.81 1.66 -11.91
C GLY A 57 9.32 1.45 -11.76
N ALA A 58 9.83 1.54 -10.54
CA ALA A 58 11.24 1.29 -10.22
C ALA A 58 11.65 -0.19 -10.42
N GLN A 59 10.74 -1.14 -10.19
CA GLN A 59 11.00 -2.57 -10.46
C GLN A 59 11.06 -2.85 -11.97
N ASN A 60 10.16 -2.24 -12.74
CA ASN A 60 10.12 -2.42 -14.20
C ASN A 60 11.31 -1.76 -14.90
N ALA A 61 11.86 -0.69 -14.34
CA ALA A 61 13.05 0.01 -14.88
C ALA A 61 14.38 -0.73 -14.62
N LYS A 62 14.37 -1.84 -13.87
CA LYS A 62 15.56 -2.67 -13.58
C LYS A 62 15.72 -3.87 -14.52
N LEU A 63 14.85 -4.01 -15.53
CA LEU A 63 14.91 -5.01 -16.61
C LEU A 63 15.43 -4.35 -17.89
#